data_AF-A0A183DET3-F1
#
_entry.id   AF-A0A183DET3-F1
#
_cell.length_a   1.000
_cell.length_b   1.000
_cell.length_c   1.000
_cell.angle_alpha   90.00
_cell.angle_beta   90.00
_cell.angle_gamma   90.00
#
_symmetry.space_group_name_H-M   'P 1'
#
loop_
_entity.id
_entity.type
_entity.pdbx_description
1 polymer ?
#
loop_
_entity_poly.entity_id
_entity_poly.type
_entity_poly.pdbx_seq_one_letter_code
_entity_poly.pdbx_strand_id
1 'polypeptide(L)' 'MYNEFQRVFSYLPLAAIIKTQFLLVSGGISQWMTCPENISNLQKPLHPGNMKFLERCLVADILFATPESMLR' A
#
# COMPACT_ATOMS: atom_id res chain seq x y z
N MET A 1 12.64 -2.45 -21.52
CA MET A 1 12.83 -3.39 -20.40
C MET A 1 12.46 -2.74 -19.05
N TYR A 2 13.05 -1.60 -18.66
CA TYR A 2 12.70 -0.87 -17.41
C TYR A 2 11.20 -0.57 -17.26
N ASN A 3 10.56 -0.04 -18.32
CA ASN A 3 9.13 0.28 -18.29
C ASN A 3 8.23 -0.94 -18.06
N GLU A 4 8.65 -2.12 -18.51
CA GLU A 4 7.91 -3.36 -18.28
C GLU A 4 8.00 -3.79 -16.81
N PHE A 5 9.16 -3.64 -16.16
CA PHE A 5 9.28 -3.88 -14.72
C PHE A 5 8.41 -2.92 -13.91
N GLN A 6 8.45 -1.62 -14.23
CA GLN A 6 7.60 -0.63 -13.57
C GLN A 6 6.12 -0.98 -13.74
N ARG A 7 5.71 -1.41 -14.94
CA ARG A 7 4.35 -1.87 -15.21
C ARG A 7 4.02 -3.08 -14.35
N VAL A 8 4.84 -4.12 -14.31
CA VAL A 8 4.59 -5.32 -13.49
C VAL A 8 4.50 -4.98 -12.00
N PHE A 9 5.42 -4.16 -11.48
CA PHE A 9 5.40 -3.75 -10.07
C PHE A 9 4.16 -2.95 -9.70
N SER A 10 3.59 -2.17 -10.62
CA SER A 10 2.35 -1.43 -10.37
C SER A 10 1.11 -2.32 -10.16
N TYR A 11 1.19 -3.62 -10.46
CA TYR A 11 0.11 -4.60 -10.18
C TYR A 11 0.32 -5.42 -8.91
N LEU A 12 1.47 -5.29 -8.23
CA LEU A 12 1.75 -6.06 -7.03
C LEU A 12 0.69 -5.80 -5.93
N PRO A 13 0.33 -6.84 -5.15
CA PRO A 13 -0.49 -6.64 -3.97
C PRO A 13 0.28 -5.80 -2.93
N LEU A 14 -0.41 -4.89 -2.26
CA LEU A 14 0.18 -4.03 -1.21
C LEU A 14 0.14 -4.66 0.17
N ALA A 15 -0.83 -5.53 0.41
CA ALA A 15 -1.08 -6.15 1.70
C ALA A 15 -1.65 -7.57 1.53
N ALA A 16 -1.54 -8.37 2.59
CA ALA A 16 -2.18 -9.68 2.68
C ALA A 16 -2.78 -9.87 4.08
N ILE A 17 -3.83 -10.69 4.17
CA ILE A 17 -4.43 -11.07 5.46
C ILE A 17 -4.27 -12.58 5.64
N ILE A 18 -3.65 -12.98 6.75
CA ILE A 18 -3.52 -14.39 7.13
C ILE A 18 -4.53 -14.72 8.23
N LYS A 19 -5.33 -15.77 8.00
CA LYS A 19 -6.29 -16.34 8.97
C LYS A 19 -7.21 -15.30 9.61
N THR A 20 -7.56 -14.24 8.86
CA THR A 20 -8.36 -13.09 9.35
C THR A 20 -7.82 -12.42 10.63
N GLN A 21 -6.54 -12.64 10.95
CA GLN A 21 -5.93 -12.22 12.21
C GLN A 21 -4.73 -11.30 11.99
N PHE A 22 -3.94 -11.55 10.95
CA PHE A 22 -2.69 -10.83 10.73
C PHE A 22 -2.75 -10.06 9.43
N LEU A 23 -2.60 -8.74 9.52
CA LEU A 23 -2.36 -7.87 8.38
C LEU A 23 -0.86 -7.83 8.10
N LEU A 24 -0.47 -8.25 6.89
CA LEU A 24 0.90 -8.19 6.40
C LEU A 24 1.03 -7.04 5.41
N VAL A 25 1.99 -6.15 5.66
CA VAL A 25 2.31 -4.98 4.86
C VAL A 25 3.83 -4.79 4.83
N SER A 26 4.34 -4.05 3.85
CA SER A 26 5.78 -3.82 3.71
C SER A 26 6.33 -2.84 4.75
N GLY A 27 5.61 -1.75 5.00
CA GLY A 27 5.98 -0.73 5.98
C GLY A 27 5.13 -0.86 7.25
N GLY A 28 3.95 -0.24 7.24
CA GLY A 28 3.09 -0.18 8.41
C GLY A 28 1.65 0.19 8.09
N ILE A 29 0.96 0.81 9.06
CA ILE A 29 -0.44 1.22 8.93
C ILE A 29 -0.56 2.68 8.48
N SER A 30 -1.72 3.03 7.92
CA SER A 30 -2.06 4.41 7.54
C SER A 30 -3.20 4.93 8.40
N GLN A 31 -3.13 6.21 8.79
CA GLN A 31 -4.28 6.92 9.40
C GLN A 31 -5.50 7.01 8.46
N TRP A 32 -5.30 6.80 7.15
CA TRP A 32 -6.35 6.81 6.13
C TRP A 32 -6.95 5.44 5.86
N MET A 33 -6.46 4.39 6.54
CA MET A 33 -6.97 3.03 6.46
C MET A 33 -7.91 2.76 7.63
N THR A 34 -9.22 2.79 7.39
CA THR A 34 -10.22 2.44 8.40
C THR A 34 -10.64 0.97 8.31
N CYS A 35 -10.51 0.36 7.13
CA CYS A 35 -10.77 -1.05 6.90
C CYS A 35 -9.87 -1.63 5.78
N PRO A 36 -9.67 -2.96 5.72
CA PRO A 36 -8.88 -3.60 4.65
C PRO A 36 -9.40 -3.32 3.24
N GLU A 37 -10.69 -3.06 3.09
CA GLU A 37 -11.33 -2.75 1.81
C GLU A 37 -10.80 -1.45 1.20
N ASN A 38 -10.24 -0.53 2.01
CA ASN A 38 -9.58 0.67 1.49
C ASN A 38 -8.40 0.32 0.57
N ILE A 39 -7.66 -0.74 0.87
CA ILE A 39 -6.54 -1.22 0.04
C ILE A 39 -7.05 -2.04 -1.14
N SER A 40 -8.03 -2.93 -0.93
CA SER A 40 -8.55 -3.79 -2.00
C SER A 40 -9.24 -3.02 -3.12
N ASN A 41 -9.80 -1.85 -2.80
CA ASN A 41 -10.51 -1.00 -3.75
C ASN A 41 -9.60 -0.05 -4.56
N LEU A 42 -8.29 -0.03 -4.27
CA LEU A 42 -7.33 0.76 -5.04
C LEU A 42 -7.30 0.26 -6.50
N GLN A 43 -7.47 1.19 -7.44
CA GLN A 43 -7.41 0.85 -8.85
C GLN A 43 -5.98 0.49 -9.24
N LYS A 44 -5.84 -0.67 -9.89
CA LYS A 44 -4.60 -1.11 -10.53
C LYS A 44 -4.61 -0.71 -12.02
N PRO A 45 -3.47 -0.37 -12.62
CA PRO A 45 -2.14 -0.29 -12.00
C PRO A 45 -2.05 0.88 -11.01
N LEU A 46 -1.28 0.68 -9.93
CA LEU A 46 -0.95 1.73 -8.98
C LEU A 46 -0.06 2.76 -9.69
N HIS A 47 -0.70 3.79 -10.25
CA HIS A 47 -0.04 4.89 -10.91
C HIS A 47 -0.50 6.21 -10.29
N PRO A 48 0.41 7.14 -9.96
CA PRO A 48 0.02 8.41 -9.33
C PRO A 48 -1.08 9.13 -10.10
N GLY A 49 -1.03 9.15 -11.44
CA GLY A 49 -2.04 9.81 -12.27
C GLY A 49 -3.48 9.32 -12.07
N ASN A 50 -3.68 8.09 -11.56
CA ASN A 50 -5.00 7.47 -11.39
C ASN A 50 -5.48 7.45 -9.93
N MET A 51 -4.67 7.94 -8.99
CA MET A 51 -4.97 7.91 -7.56
C MET A 51 -5.34 9.28 -7.02
N LYS A 52 -6.38 9.32 -6.19
CA LYS A 52 -6.72 10.49 -5.36
C LYS A 52 -5.60 10.76 -4.36
N PHE A 53 -5.53 11.98 -3.84
CA PHE A 53 -4.51 12.38 -2.88
C PHE A 53 -4.44 11.43 -1.67
N LEU A 54 -5.59 11.11 -1.05
CA LEU A 54 -5.64 10.21 0.11
C LEU A 54 -5.23 8.77 -0.22
N GLU A 55 -5.52 8.28 -1.42
CA GLU A 55 -5.07 6.96 -1.87
C GLU A 55 -3.55 6.91 -2.01
N ARG A 56 -2.92 8.01 -2.49
CA ARG A 56 -1.46 8.12 -2.54
C ARG A 56 -0.85 8.12 -1.14
N CYS A 57 -1.45 8.85 -0.20
CA CYS A 57 -1.02 8.83 1.20
C CYS A 57 -1.14 7.42 1.80
N LEU A 58 -2.29 6.76 1.60
CA LEU A 58 -2.51 5.37 2.02
C LEU A 58 -1.42 4.44 1.47
N VAL A 59 -1.16 4.47 0.17
CA VAL A 59 -0.13 3.61 -0.45
C VAL A 59 1.27 3.91 0.10
N ALA A 60 1.61 5.19 0.28
CA ALA A 60 2.90 5.58 0.85
C ALA A 60 3.08 5.04 2.28
N ASP A 61 2.07 5.21 3.13
CA ASP A 61 2.10 4.71 4.50
C ASP A 61 2.19 3.18 4.56
N ILE A 62 1.42 2.45 3.74
CA ILE A 62 1.45 0.98 3.70
C ILE A 62 2.84 0.44 3.30
N LEU A 63 3.55 1.16 2.43
CA LEU A 63 4.86 0.75 1.95
C LEU A 63 6.02 1.22 2.85
N PHE A 64 5.88 2.36 3.54
CA PHE A 64 7.02 3.04 4.17
C PHE A 64 6.79 3.50 5.63
N ALA A 65 5.57 3.39 6.16
CA ALA A 65 5.33 3.74 7.56
C ALA A 65 6.24 2.90 8.46
N THR A 66 6.81 3.55 9.48
CA THR A 66 7.80 2.95 10.37
C THR A 66 7.31 3.13 11.81
N PRO A 67 7.44 2.13 12.69
CA PRO A 67 7.09 2.27 14.10
C PRO A 67 7.97 3.32 14.77
N GLU A 68 7.40 4.11 15.67
CA GLU A 68 8.14 5.13 16.43
C GLU A 68 9.37 4.56 17.16
N SER A 69 9.27 3.32 17.65
CA SER A 69 10.36 2.62 18.33
C SER A 69 11.61 2.40 17.46
N MET A 70 11.49 2.51 16.12
CA MET A 70 12.60 2.36 15.17
C MET A 70 13.23 3.70 14.73
N LEU A 71 12.68 4.87 15.12
CA LEU A 71 13.16 6.19 14.70
C LEU A 71 14.31 6.75 15.58
N ARG A 72 15.17 5.88 16.11
CA ARG A 72 16.27 6.23 17.03
C ARG A 72 17.43 6.94 16.34
#